data_AF-A0A7J3JQT9-F1
#
_entry.id   AF-A0A7J3JQT9-F1
#
_cell.length_a   1.000
_cell.length_b   1.000
_cell.length_c   1.000
_cell.angle_alpha   90.00
_cell.angle_beta   90.00
_cell.angle_gamma   90.00
#
_symmetry.space_group_name_H-M   'P 1'
#
loop_
_entity.id
_entity.type
_entity.pdbx_description
1 polymer ?
#
loop_
_entity_poly.entity_id
_entity_poly.type
_entity_poly.pdbx_seq_one_letter_code
_entity_poly.pdbx_strand_id
1 'polypeptide(L)'
;MTLKLGSVTIEDTFAEAFPMYATRIIVTAINRKWALIAAKVATGFGTSVIASPGECGIETLLSPKITPDSRPGAAIQIYHSDPANLKIVTLTRVGQCILTAPTTAAFDGLPKMKRRISIGKALAKFGDGFEKEDTMYGRKIWRIPVMEGEFVIEDSFGVIKAVAGGNILILAKDLESGLKAAEKSVKAIRKYARSVITPFPGGIVRSGSKVGSLKYPKLRATTNHLYCPTLKEVVEDTKIPQEVNSVFEIVINGLRKEYVLKAMGVAIKAASSVPGVVKIDAGNYGGKLGPYHLYLRDALEVAKNIDIHL
;
A
#
# COMPACT_ATOMS: atom_id res chain seq x y z
N MET A 1 31.54 7.35 1.47
CA MET A 1 31.33 7.78 0.06
C MET A 1 29.86 8.11 -0.10
N THR A 2 29.50 9.27 -0.65
CA THR A 2 28.10 9.63 -0.88
C THR A 2 27.53 8.81 -2.04
N LEU A 3 26.49 8.02 -1.79
CA LEU A 3 25.81 7.27 -2.84
C LEU A 3 25.05 8.25 -3.75
N LYS A 4 25.23 8.12 -5.06
CA LYS A 4 24.57 8.97 -6.06
C LYS A 4 23.92 8.13 -7.15
N LEU A 5 22.78 8.60 -7.65
CA LEU A 5 22.14 8.08 -8.84
C LEU A 5 21.92 9.24 -9.81
N GLY A 6 22.79 9.35 -10.83
CA GLY A 6 22.88 10.54 -11.66
C GLY A 6 23.31 11.76 -10.83
N SER A 7 22.55 12.85 -10.92
CA SER A 7 22.77 14.06 -10.12
C SER A 7 22.15 14.02 -8.73
N VAL A 8 21.37 12.98 -8.40
CA VAL A 8 20.61 12.89 -7.14
C VAL A 8 21.43 12.20 -6.07
N THR A 9 21.52 12.83 -4.91
CA THR A 9 22.15 12.25 -3.71
C THR A 9 21.21 11.24 -3.07
N ILE A 10 21.73 10.06 -2.72
CA ILE A 10 21.00 9.03 -1.97
C ILE A 10 21.62 8.98 -0.57
N GLU A 11 20.82 9.26 0.45
CA GLU A 11 21.29 9.21 1.84
C GLU A 11 21.68 7.79 2.24
N ASP A 12 22.77 7.65 2.99
CA ASP A 12 23.18 6.36 3.56
C ASP A 12 22.36 6.06 4.83
N THR A 13 21.09 5.73 4.61
CA THR A 13 20.08 5.54 5.65
C THR A 13 19.17 4.36 5.33
N PHE A 14 18.17 4.15 6.17
CA PHE A 14 17.16 3.11 6.01
C PHE A 14 15.76 3.64 6.32
N ALA A 15 14.76 2.99 5.71
CA ALA A 15 13.38 3.10 6.15
C ALA A 15 13.11 2.10 7.28
N GLU A 16 12.46 2.55 8.35
CA GLU A 16 12.09 1.69 9.48
C GLU A 16 10.63 1.25 9.33
N ALA A 17 10.44 -0.05 9.12
CA ALA A 17 9.14 -0.66 8.83
C ALA A 17 8.69 -1.62 9.93
N PHE A 18 7.40 -1.94 9.93
CA PHE A 18 6.71 -2.62 11.02
C PHE A 18 6.03 -3.91 10.56
N PRO A 19 5.98 -4.94 11.43
CA PRO A 19 5.17 -6.11 11.16
C PRO A 19 3.68 -5.76 11.26
N MET A 20 2.91 -6.18 10.27
CA MET A 20 1.44 -6.11 10.29
C MET A 20 0.84 -7.43 9.82
N TYR A 21 -0.47 -7.60 9.98
CA TYR A 21 -1.20 -8.67 9.33
C TYR A 21 -1.86 -8.13 8.06
N ALA A 22 -1.81 -8.92 6.99
CA ALA A 22 -2.43 -8.57 5.73
C ALA A 22 -3.29 -9.72 5.20
N THR A 23 -4.35 -9.34 4.48
CA THR A 23 -5.05 -10.22 3.54
C THR A 23 -4.97 -9.63 2.14
N ARG A 24 -5.07 -10.49 1.12
CA ARG A 24 -5.11 -10.10 -0.29
C ARG A 24 -6.39 -10.65 -0.90
N ILE A 25 -7.13 -9.80 -1.58
CA ILE A 25 -8.41 -10.13 -2.20
C ILE A 25 -8.31 -9.88 -3.69
N ILE A 26 -8.76 -10.86 -4.48
CA ILE A 26 -8.95 -10.72 -5.92
C ILE A 26 -10.42 -10.36 -6.13
N VAL A 27 -10.68 -9.12 -6.55
CA VAL A 27 -12.03 -8.65 -6.91
C VAL A 27 -12.18 -8.74 -8.42
N THR A 28 -13.11 -9.55 -8.91
CA THR A 28 -13.41 -9.67 -10.34
C THR A 28 -14.73 -8.99 -10.67
N ALA A 29 -14.92 -8.60 -11.91
CA ALA A 29 -16.15 -7.96 -12.39
C ALA A 29 -16.31 -8.19 -13.90
N ILE A 30 -17.45 -7.76 -14.46
CA ILE A 30 -17.72 -7.91 -15.91
C ILE A 30 -16.65 -7.25 -16.80
N ASN A 31 -16.02 -6.16 -16.33
CA ASN A 31 -14.94 -5.49 -17.02
C ASN A 31 -13.99 -4.76 -16.05
N ARG A 32 -12.86 -4.26 -16.57
CA ARG A 32 -11.84 -3.56 -15.78
C ARG A 32 -12.37 -2.31 -15.08
N LYS A 33 -13.34 -1.61 -15.68
CA LYS A 33 -13.93 -0.39 -15.10
C LYS A 33 -14.62 -0.73 -13.77
N TRP A 34 -15.49 -1.74 -13.76
CA TRP A 34 -16.22 -2.14 -12.55
C TRP A 34 -15.31 -2.75 -11.48
N ALA A 35 -14.35 -3.59 -11.86
CA ALA A 35 -13.36 -4.13 -10.92
C ALA A 35 -12.56 -3.01 -10.25
N LEU A 36 -12.16 -1.98 -11.01
CA LEU A 36 -11.43 -0.83 -10.48
C LEU A 36 -12.31 0.06 -9.59
N ILE A 37 -13.60 0.27 -9.94
CA ILE A 37 -14.54 1.02 -9.10
C ILE A 37 -14.67 0.34 -7.74
N ALA A 38 -15.01 -0.96 -7.71
CA ALA A 38 -15.13 -1.72 -6.47
C ALA A 38 -13.84 -1.69 -5.65
N ALA A 39 -12.69 -1.91 -6.29
CA ALA A 39 -11.39 -1.85 -5.63
C ALA A 39 -11.07 -0.47 -5.03
N LYS A 40 -11.40 0.62 -5.73
CA LYS A 40 -11.19 2.00 -5.23
C LYS A 40 -12.07 2.29 -4.02
N VAL A 41 -13.36 1.94 -4.07
CA VAL A 41 -14.28 2.17 -2.94
C VAL A 41 -13.84 1.32 -1.74
N ALA A 42 -13.55 0.03 -1.97
CA ALA A 42 -13.13 -0.90 -0.92
C ALA A 42 -11.79 -0.52 -0.26
N THR A 43 -10.91 0.22 -0.94
CA THR A 43 -9.61 0.65 -0.40
C THR A 43 -9.57 2.11 0.05
N GLY A 44 -10.64 2.87 -0.17
CA GLY A 44 -10.78 4.26 0.29
C GLY A 44 -10.79 4.39 1.82
N PHE A 45 -10.48 5.59 2.33
CA PHE A 45 -10.35 5.84 3.79
C PHE A 45 -9.49 4.77 4.49
N GLY A 46 -8.33 4.47 3.90
CA GLY A 46 -7.47 3.36 4.32
C GLY A 46 -5.99 3.72 4.26
N THR A 47 -5.62 4.92 4.69
CA THR A 47 -4.27 5.47 4.45
C THR A 47 -3.27 5.09 5.54
N SER A 48 -3.66 5.14 6.81
CA SER A 48 -2.80 4.83 7.95
C SER A 48 -3.60 4.30 9.13
N VAL A 49 -3.14 3.22 9.77
CA VAL A 49 -3.77 2.64 10.97
C VAL A 49 -3.67 3.54 12.22
N ILE A 50 -3.00 4.69 12.12
CA ILE A 50 -3.02 5.72 13.18
C ILE A 50 -4.45 6.22 13.42
N ALA A 51 -5.25 6.39 12.35
CA ALA A 51 -6.61 6.93 12.43
C ALA A 51 -7.60 6.40 11.37
N SER A 52 -7.13 5.73 10.31
CA SER A 52 -8.00 4.97 9.40
C SER A 52 -8.33 3.61 9.99
N PRO A 53 -9.48 2.99 9.66
CA PRO A 53 -9.83 1.65 10.13
C PRO A 53 -8.80 0.57 9.78
N GLY A 54 -8.07 0.75 8.68
CA GLY A 54 -7.00 -0.15 8.22
C GLY A 54 -6.15 0.54 7.17
N GLU A 55 -5.04 -0.08 6.79
CA GLU A 55 -4.22 0.35 5.64
C GLU A 55 -4.58 -0.48 4.42
N CYS A 56 -5.06 0.16 3.36
CA CYS A 56 -5.67 -0.51 2.23
C CYS A 56 -5.15 0.05 0.93
N GLY A 57 -5.06 -0.79 -0.11
CA GLY A 57 -4.62 -0.31 -1.41
C GLY A 57 -4.83 -1.31 -2.53
N ILE A 58 -4.83 -0.79 -3.74
CA ILE A 58 -4.86 -1.58 -4.97
C ILE A 58 -3.43 -1.97 -5.28
N GLU A 59 -3.16 -3.27 -5.32
CA GLU A 59 -1.86 -3.81 -5.74
C GLU A 59 -1.72 -3.70 -7.26
N THR A 60 -2.67 -4.25 -8.01
CA THR A 60 -2.62 -4.25 -9.46
C THR A 60 -3.94 -4.67 -10.12
N LEU A 61 -4.12 -4.34 -11.39
CA LEU A 61 -5.16 -4.92 -12.22
C LEU A 61 -4.74 -6.29 -12.75
N LEU A 62 -5.68 -7.22 -12.83
CA LEU A 62 -5.48 -8.59 -13.22
C LEU A 62 -6.20 -8.87 -14.55
N SER A 63 -5.52 -9.59 -15.44
CA SER A 63 -6.13 -10.10 -16.66
C SER A 63 -7.03 -11.30 -16.36
N PRO A 64 -8.08 -11.55 -17.18
CA PRO A 64 -8.87 -12.77 -17.16
C PRO A 64 -8.07 -14.08 -17.05
N LYS A 65 -6.88 -14.13 -17.68
CA LYS A 65 -6.03 -15.33 -17.73
C LYS A 65 -5.52 -15.84 -16.37
N ILE A 66 -5.58 -15.02 -15.33
CA ILE A 66 -5.00 -15.33 -14.02
C ILE A 66 -6.00 -15.18 -12.87
N THR A 67 -7.27 -14.91 -13.17
CA THR A 67 -8.34 -14.81 -12.18
C THR A 67 -9.13 -16.12 -12.10
N PRO A 68 -9.68 -16.50 -10.93
CA PRO A 68 -10.34 -17.80 -10.78
C PRO A 68 -11.53 -18.03 -11.70
N ASP A 69 -12.32 -16.98 -11.96
CA ASP A 69 -13.55 -17.02 -12.76
C ASP A 69 -13.34 -16.57 -14.22
N SER A 70 -12.08 -16.40 -14.64
CA SER A 70 -11.73 -15.92 -15.98
C SER A 70 -12.32 -14.55 -16.36
N ARG A 71 -12.59 -13.68 -15.38
CA ARG A 71 -13.03 -12.29 -15.62
C ARG A 71 -11.94 -11.26 -15.27
N PRO A 72 -11.98 -10.04 -15.86
CA PRO A 72 -11.06 -8.99 -15.45
C PRO A 72 -11.18 -8.69 -13.95
N GLY A 73 -10.06 -8.37 -13.29
CA GLY A 73 -10.07 -8.14 -11.86
C GLY A 73 -9.06 -7.11 -11.36
N ALA A 74 -9.07 -6.91 -10.06
CA ALA A 74 -8.13 -6.09 -9.30
C ALA A 74 -7.70 -6.86 -8.05
N ALA A 75 -6.40 -6.90 -7.78
CA ALA A 75 -5.88 -7.33 -6.50
C ALA A 75 -5.85 -6.15 -5.54
N ILE A 76 -6.48 -6.30 -4.38
CA ILE A 76 -6.37 -5.34 -3.27
C ILE A 76 -5.71 -6.02 -2.08
N GLN A 77 -5.10 -5.22 -1.23
CA GLN A 77 -4.55 -5.66 0.05
C GLN A 77 -5.12 -4.80 1.17
N ILE A 78 -5.36 -5.44 2.32
CA ILE A 78 -5.88 -4.81 3.54
C ILE A 78 -4.95 -5.22 4.67
N TYR A 79 -4.53 -4.24 5.45
CA TYR A 79 -3.55 -4.36 6.53
C TYR A 79 -4.12 -3.87 7.85
N HIS A 80 -3.79 -4.56 8.93
CA HIS A 80 -4.01 -4.09 10.29
C HIS A 80 -2.95 -4.67 11.24
N SER A 81 -2.60 -3.96 12.31
CA SER A 81 -1.62 -4.41 13.31
C SER A 81 -2.15 -5.58 14.15
N ASP A 82 -3.46 -5.62 14.35
CA ASP A 82 -4.19 -6.67 15.05
C ASP A 82 -5.04 -7.55 14.10
N PRO A 83 -4.95 -8.89 14.18
CA PRO A 83 -5.71 -9.80 13.31
C PRO A 83 -7.23 -9.79 13.47
N ALA A 84 -7.74 -9.51 14.68
CA ALA A 84 -9.18 -9.47 14.90
C ALA A 84 -9.78 -8.25 14.18
N ASN A 85 -9.14 -7.10 14.32
CA ASN A 85 -9.47 -5.90 13.56
C ASN A 85 -9.23 -6.06 12.05
N LEU A 86 -8.19 -6.80 11.62
CA LEU A 86 -8.04 -7.15 10.20
C LEU A 86 -9.29 -7.86 9.66
N LYS A 87 -9.84 -8.82 10.43
CA LYS A 87 -11.09 -9.51 10.05
C LYS A 87 -12.26 -8.53 9.97
N ILE A 88 -12.44 -7.66 10.98
CA ILE A 88 -13.54 -6.67 11.02
C ILE A 88 -13.46 -5.74 9.82
N VAL A 89 -12.30 -5.13 9.57
CA VAL A 89 -12.09 -4.19 8.46
C VAL A 89 -12.30 -4.86 7.12
N THR A 90 -11.81 -6.10 6.97
CA THR A 90 -12.01 -6.88 5.75
C THR A 90 -13.50 -7.18 5.53
N LEU A 91 -14.21 -7.62 6.58
CA LEU A 91 -15.63 -7.92 6.52
C LEU A 91 -16.45 -6.69 6.10
N THR A 92 -16.21 -5.55 6.75
CA THR A 92 -16.92 -4.30 6.44
C THR A 92 -16.64 -3.82 5.02
N ARG A 93 -15.38 -3.82 4.58
CA ARG A 93 -15.01 -3.36 3.23
C ARG A 93 -15.55 -4.28 2.14
N VAL A 94 -15.48 -5.59 2.32
CA VAL A 94 -16.04 -6.53 1.34
C VAL A 94 -17.57 -6.43 1.33
N GLY A 95 -18.22 -6.42 2.50
CA GLY A 95 -19.68 -6.37 2.59
C GLY A 95 -20.30 -5.06 2.14
N GLN A 96 -19.64 -3.92 2.35
CA GLN A 96 -20.22 -2.59 2.05
C GLN A 96 -19.68 -1.97 0.76
N CYS A 97 -18.61 -2.52 0.17
CA CYS A 97 -17.98 -1.94 -1.03
C CYS A 97 -17.80 -2.93 -2.18
N ILE A 98 -17.75 -4.24 -1.92
CA ILE A 98 -17.60 -5.25 -2.97
C ILE A 98 -18.94 -5.94 -3.21
N LEU A 99 -19.55 -6.54 -2.19
CA LEU A 99 -20.88 -7.18 -2.30
C LEU A 99 -21.93 -6.24 -2.93
N THR A 100 -21.88 -4.96 -2.59
CA THR A 100 -22.78 -3.92 -3.11
C THR A 100 -22.39 -3.39 -4.49
N ALA A 101 -21.20 -3.69 -4.98
CA ALA A 101 -20.70 -3.20 -6.26
C ALA A 101 -21.15 -4.11 -7.42
N PRO A 102 -21.64 -3.54 -8.54
CA PRO A 102 -22.17 -4.30 -9.65
C PRO A 102 -21.21 -5.34 -10.22
N THR A 103 -21.75 -6.52 -10.54
CA THR A 103 -21.11 -7.65 -11.23
C THR A 103 -19.96 -8.31 -10.47
N THR A 104 -19.71 -7.93 -9.23
CA THR A 104 -18.46 -8.34 -8.57
C THR A 104 -18.49 -9.77 -8.05
N ALA A 105 -17.30 -10.36 -7.94
CA ALA A 105 -17.04 -11.51 -7.08
C ALA A 105 -15.73 -11.30 -6.32
N ALA A 106 -15.56 -11.99 -5.19
CA ALA A 106 -14.39 -11.85 -4.31
C ALA A 106 -13.71 -13.19 -4.01
N PHE A 107 -12.43 -13.31 -4.38
CA PHE A 107 -11.64 -14.53 -4.21
C PHE A 107 -10.39 -14.32 -3.36
N ASP A 108 -9.94 -15.37 -2.69
CA ASP A 108 -8.73 -15.37 -1.87
C ASP A 108 -7.48 -15.23 -2.76
N GLY A 109 -6.72 -14.16 -2.49
CA GLY A 109 -5.43 -13.89 -3.10
C GLY A 109 -4.26 -14.60 -2.39
N LEU A 110 -4.50 -15.30 -1.28
CA LEU A 110 -3.51 -16.02 -0.46
C LEU A 110 -3.94 -17.48 -0.16
N PRO A 111 -4.29 -18.30 -1.17
CA PRO A 111 -4.90 -19.62 -0.96
C PRO A 111 -4.01 -20.61 -0.19
N LYS A 112 -2.69 -20.42 -0.19
CA LYS A 112 -1.73 -21.31 0.49
C LYS A 112 -1.50 -20.96 1.97
N MET A 113 -2.18 -19.94 2.52
CA MET A 113 -1.98 -19.53 3.92
C MET A 113 -2.80 -20.38 4.89
N LYS A 114 -2.11 -20.88 5.93
CA LYS A 114 -2.72 -21.67 7.01
C LYS A 114 -3.66 -20.83 7.87
N ARG A 115 -3.26 -19.60 8.22
CA ARG A 115 -4.13 -18.68 8.95
C ARG A 115 -5.15 -18.10 7.97
N ARG A 116 -6.42 -18.20 8.30
CA ARG A 116 -7.53 -17.74 7.46
C ARG A 116 -8.54 -16.94 8.28
N ILE A 117 -9.27 -16.05 7.62
CA ILE A 117 -10.42 -15.31 8.18
C ILE A 117 -11.67 -15.66 7.36
N SER A 118 -12.72 -16.12 8.04
CA SER A 118 -14.00 -16.51 7.42
C SER A 118 -14.82 -15.26 7.08
N ILE A 119 -14.58 -14.68 5.90
CA ILE A 119 -15.29 -13.49 5.41
C ILE A 119 -16.50 -13.90 4.58
N GLY A 120 -16.34 -14.80 3.59
CA GLY A 120 -17.44 -15.31 2.78
C GLY A 120 -18.52 -15.94 3.63
N LYS A 121 -18.16 -16.86 4.53
CA LYS A 121 -19.12 -17.47 5.48
C LYS A 121 -19.87 -16.47 6.35
N ALA A 122 -19.21 -15.37 6.73
CA ALA A 122 -19.85 -14.35 7.55
C ALA A 122 -20.83 -13.49 6.72
N LEU A 123 -20.44 -13.10 5.51
CA LEU A 123 -21.29 -12.33 4.59
C LEU A 123 -22.41 -13.17 3.97
N ALA A 124 -22.26 -14.49 3.89
CA ALA A 124 -23.26 -15.40 3.34
C ALA A 124 -24.62 -15.25 4.00
N LYS A 125 -24.64 -14.92 5.31
CA LYS A 125 -25.85 -14.64 6.09
C LYS A 125 -26.68 -13.47 5.56
N PHE A 126 -26.12 -12.60 4.72
CA PHE A 126 -26.89 -11.57 4.02
C PHE A 126 -27.93 -12.17 3.08
N GLY A 127 -27.75 -13.42 2.64
CA GLY A 127 -28.72 -14.17 1.86
C GLY A 127 -29.95 -14.62 2.65
N ASP A 128 -30.01 -14.39 3.96
CA ASP A 128 -31.17 -14.68 4.82
C ASP A 128 -31.71 -16.12 4.70
N GLY A 129 -30.81 -17.10 4.60
CA GLY A 129 -31.14 -18.52 4.46
C GLY A 129 -31.31 -18.99 3.01
N PHE A 130 -31.23 -18.08 2.04
CA PHE A 130 -31.25 -18.41 0.60
C PHE A 130 -29.85 -18.55 0.00
N GLU A 131 -28.79 -18.23 0.75
CA GLU A 131 -27.42 -18.47 0.33
C GLU A 131 -27.12 -19.95 0.12
N LYS A 132 -26.21 -20.26 -0.82
CA LYS A 132 -25.76 -21.63 -1.09
C LYS A 132 -24.26 -21.76 -0.89
N GLU A 133 -23.84 -22.75 -0.11
CA GLU A 133 -22.46 -23.24 -0.15
C GLU A 133 -22.27 -24.04 -1.44
N ASP A 134 -21.17 -23.79 -2.15
CA ASP A 134 -20.87 -24.44 -3.43
C ASP A 134 -19.35 -24.60 -3.60
N THR A 135 -18.94 -25.36 -4.62
CA THR A 135 -17.55 -25.49 -5.06
C THR A 135 -17.43 -25.08 -6.52
N MET A 136 -16.86 -23.90 -6.76
CA MET A 136 -16.62 -23.37 -8.11
C MET A 136 -15.15 -23.00 -8.28
N TYR A 137 -14.60 -23.17 -9.49
CA TYR A 137 -13.22 -22.79 -9.81
C TYR A 137 -12.17 -23.43 -8.90
N GLY A 138 -12.47 -24.64 -8.39
CA GLY A 138 -11.63 -25.35 -7.40
C GLY A 138 -11.58 -24.70 -6.02
N ARG A 139 -12.57 -23.87 -5.68
CA ARG A 139 -12.64 -23.09 -4.43
C ARG A 139 -13.97 -23.35 -3.74
N LYS A 140 -13.92 -23.40 -2.40
CA LYS A 140 -15.14 -23.38 -1.57
C LYS A 140 -15.69 -21.97 -1.55
N ILE A 141 -16.90 -21.78 -2.09
CA ILE A 141 -17.51 -20.46 -2.26
C ILE A 141 -18.92 -20.42 -1.68
N TRP A 142 -19.42 -19.20 -1.50
CA TRP A 142 -20.81 -18.89 -1.19
C TRP A 142 -21.42 -18.14 -2.36
N ARG A 143 -22.63 -18.53 -2.73
CA ARG A 143 -23.49 -17.84 -3.71
C ARG A 143 -24.60 -17.17 -2.95
N ILE A 144 -24.57 -15.84 -2.92
CA ILE A 144 -25.48 -15.02 -2.12
C ILE A 144 -26.47 -14.35 -3.08
N PRO A 145 -27.78 -14.64 -3.00
CA PRO A 145 -28.74 -13.98 -3.86
C PRO A 145 -28.81 -12.48 -3.53
N VAL A 146 -28.78 -11.66 -4.57
CA VAL A 146 -28.85 -10.19 -4.51
C VAL A 146 -29.72 -9.68 -5.66
N MET A 147 -30.09 -8.39 -5.65
CA MET A 147 -30.97 -7.84 -6.71
C MET A 147 -30.43 -8.02 -8.14
N GLU A 148 -29.12 -7.95 -8.34
CA GLU A 148 -28.49 -8.12 -9.66
C GLU A 148 -28.46 -9.60 -10.12
N GLY A 149 -28.62 -10.55 -9.19
CA GLY A 149 -28.40 -11.98 -9.44
C GLY A 149 -27.73 -12.64 -8.23
N GLU A 150 -26.45 -13.00 -8.36
CA GLU A 150 -25.69 -13.63 -7.29
C GLU A 150 -24.36 -12.92 -7.03
N PHE A 151 -24.07 -12.64 -5.76
CA PHE A 151 -22.72 -12.28 -5.32
C PHE A 151 -21.96 -13.55 -4.94
N VAL A 152 -20.84 -13.79 -5.63
CA VAL A 152 -19.97 -14.96 -5.40
C VAL A 152 -18.77 -14.55 -4.55
N ILE A 153 -18.55 -15.26 -3.44
CA ILE A 153 -17.43 -15.00 -2.54
C ILE A 153 -16.80 -16.28 -1.99
N GLU A 154 -15.47 -16.34 -1.94
CA GLU A 154 -14.76 -17.45 -1.32
C GLU A 154 -14.99 -17.51 0.20
N ASP A 155 -15.16 -18.71 0.75
CA ASP A 155 -15.55 -18.95 2.14
C ASP A 155 -14.67 -18.20 3.16
N SER A 156 -13.36 -18.23 2.93
CA SER A 156 -12.35 -17.65 3.79
C SER A 156 -11.18 -17.10 2.99
N PHE A 157 -10.44 -16.17 3.60
CA PHE A 157 -9.31 -15.49 2.97
C PHE A 157 -8.05 -15.71 3.80
N GLY A 158 -6.92 -15.94 3.13
CA GLY A 158 -5.63 -16.15 3.78
C GLY A 158 -5.13 -14.89 4.50
N VAL A 159 -4.43 -15.09 5.60
CA VAL A 159 -3.77 -14.03 6.36
C VAL A 159 -2.28 -14.32 6.44
N ILE A 160 -1.47 -13.31 6.16
CA ILE A 160 -0.01 -13.35 6.22
C ILE A 160 0.52 -12.29 7.19
N LYS A 161 1.64 -12.59 7.88
CA LYS A 161 2.45 -11.56 8.54
C LYS A 161 3.24 -10.81 7.47
N ALA A 162 2.89 -9.55 7.26
CA ALA A 162 3.37 -8.68 6.22
C ALA A 162 4.22 -7.54 6.80
N VAL A 163 4.75 -6.68 5.93
CA VAL A 163 5.59 -5.54 6.28
C VAL A 163 4.89 -4.25 5.84
N ALA A 164 4.82 -3.26 6.72
CA ALA A 164 4.22 -1.97 6.46
C ALA A 164 5.15 -0.82 6.85
N GLY A 165 5.05 0.32 6.16
CA GLY A 165 5.83 1.51 6.48
C GLY A 165 7.22 1.58 5.83
N GLY A 166 7.56 0.69 4.89
CA GLY A 166 8.73 0.92 4.05
C GLY A 166 8.52 2.21 3.27
N ASN A 167 9.52 3.08 3.18
CA ASN A 167 9.29 4.41 2.62
C ASN A 167 10.53 5.01 1.95
N ILE A 168 10.30 6.03 1.13
CA ILE A 168 11.33 6.96 0.67
C ILE A 168 10.82 8.39 0.80
N LEU A 169 11.73 9.33 1.06
CA LEU A 169 11.50 10.77 1.01
C LEU A 169 12.13 11.33 -0.26
N ILE A 170 11.38 12.09 -1.03
CA ILE A 170 11.82 12.76 -2.26
C ILE A 170 11.94 14.24 -1.93
N LEU A 171 13.17 14.73 -1.84
CA LEU A 171 13.48 16.14 -1.58
C LEU A 171 13.80 16.83 -2.91
N ALA A 172 12.98 17.81 -3.28
CA ALA A 172 13.05 18.49 -4.57
C ALA A 172 13.16 20.02 -4.43
N LYS A 173 13.68 20.65 -5.48
CA LYS A 173 13.86 22.11 -5.57
C LYS A 173 12.54 22.87 -5.48
N ASP A 174 11.46 22.28 -5.96
CA ASP A 174 10.14 22.89 -6.03
C ASP A 174 9.04 21.83 -5.98
N LEU A 175 7.79 22.30 -5.82
CA LEU A 175 6.60 21.48 -5.71
C LEU A 175 6.36 20.63 -6.97
N GLU A 176 6.57 21.20 -8.15
CA GLU A 176 6.26 20.55 -9.42
C GLU A 176 7.19 19.35 -9.65
N SER A 177 8.50 19.56 -9.47
CA SER A 177 9.53 18.53 -9.57
C SER A 177 9.29 17.42 -8.55
N GLY A 178 8.97 17.79 -7.30
CA GLY A 178 8.68 16.84 -6.22
C GLY A 178 7.45 15.98 -6.51
N LEU A 179 6.34 16.60 -6.92
CA LEU A 179 5.10 15.87 -7.21
C LEU A 179 5.26 14.98 -8.44
N LYS A 180 5.90 15.49 -9.51
CA LYS A 180 6.20 14.71 -10.72
C LYS A 180 7.05 13.48 -10.40
N ALA A 181 8.06 13.63 -9.56
CA ALA A 181 8.89 12.52 -9.09
C ALA A 181 8.07 11.50 -8.28
N ALA A 182 7.23 11.97 -7.34
CA ALA A 182 6.37 11.10 -6.54
C ALA A 182 5.36 10.31 -7.41
N GLU A 183 4.71 10.97 -8.37
CA GLU A 183 3.81 10.31 -9.31
C GLU A 183 4.53 9.28 -10.19
N LYS A 184 5.74 9.63 -10.67
CA LYS A 184 6.56 8.71 -11.46
C LYS A 184 6.95 7.48 -10.63
N SER A 185 7.29 7.65 -9.36
CA SER A 185 7.55 6.57 -8.41
C SER A 185 6.36 5.65 -8.21
N VAL A 186 5.16 6.18 -7.96
CA VAL A 186 3.96 5.34 -7.79
C VAL A 186 3.63 4.58 -9.09
N LYS A 187 3.74 5.24 -10.25
CA LYS A 187 3.58 4.59 -11.56
C LYS A 187 4.61 3.47 -11.75
N ALA A 188 5.86 3.70 -11.37
CA ALA A 188 6.94 2.71 -11.41
C ALA A 188 6.63 1.49 -10.55
N ILE A 189 6.26 1.71 -9.28
CA ILE A 189 5.91 0.66 -8.32
C ILE A 189 4.79 -0.20 -8.91
N ARG A 190 3.71 0.40 -9.41
CA ARG A 190 2.57 -0.33 -10.00
C ARG A 190 2.95 -1.19 -11.20
N LYS A 191 3.94 -0.77 -11.98
CA LYS A 191 4.38 -1.46 -13.20
C LYS A 191 5.41 -2.56 -12.92
N TYR A 192 6.38 -2.29 -12.05
CA TYR A 192 7.59 -3.11 -11.88
C TYR A 192 7.69 -3.85 -10.54
N ALA A 193 6.86 -3.50 -9.56
CA ALA A 193 6.75 -4.21 -8.29
C ALA A 193 5.39 -4.90 -8.18
N ARG A 194 5.39 -6.10 -7.57
CA ARG A 194 4.19 -6.90 -7.33
C ARG A 194 4.07 -7.15 -5.82
N SER A 195 2.87 -7.51 -5.37
CA SER A 195 2.63 -7.84 -3.95
C SER A 195 2.91 -6.70 -2.96
N VAL A 196 2.81 -5.45 -3.42
CA VAL A 196 2.93 -4.23 -2.62
C VAL A 196 1.77 -3.27 -2.91
N ILE A 197 1.51 -2.35 -1.99
CA ILE A 197 0.58 -1.23 -2.15
C ILE A 197 1.22 0.07 -1.66
N THR A 198 0.70 1.20 -2.15
CA THR A 198 1.00 2.55 -1.64
C THR A 198 -0.30 3.16 -1.08
N PRO A 199 -0.57 3.03 0.25
CA PRO A 199 -1.92 3.21 0.80
C PRO A 199 -2.40 4.67 0.88
N PHE A 200 -1.50 5.64 0.77
CA PHE A 200 -1.85 7.06 0.84
C PHE A 200 -2.56 7.57 -0.43
N PRO A 201 -3.20 8.76 -0.40
CA PRO A 201 -3.90 9.32 -1.56
C PRO A 201 -2.97 9.43 -2.78
N GLY A 202 -3.37 8.81 -3.89
CA GLY A 202 -2.51 8.75 -5.08
C GLY A 202 -1.23 7.91 -4.91
N GLY A 203 -1.02 7.29 -3.75
CA GLY A 203 0.21 6.62 -3.33
C GLY A 203 1.24 7.55 -2.71
N ILE A 204 0.88 8.80 -2.38
CA ILE A 204 1.81 9.87 -2.03
C ILE A 204 1.42 10.51 -0.69
N VAL A 205 2.41 10.73 0.16
CA VAL A 205 2.31 11.46 1.43
C VAL A 205 2.89 12.86 1.23
N ARG A 206 2.09 13.89 1.50
CA ARG A 206 2.56 15.29 1.52
C ARG A 206 2.88 15.83 2.91
N SER A 207 2.34 15.18 3.96
CA SER A 207 2.35 15.74 5.31
C SER A 207 3.61 15.36 6.09
N GLY A 208 4.09 14.13 5.92
CA GLY A 208 5.09 13.52 6.81
C GLY A 208 4.58 13.43 8.25
N SER A 209 5.09 12.49 9.05
CA SER A 209 4.79 12.50 10.48
C SER A 209 5.96 12.00 11.31
N LYS A 210 6.04 12.49 12.54
CA LYS A 210 6.89 11.94 13.59
C LYS A 210 6.01 11.37 14.70
N VAL A 211 6.55 10.41 15.44
CA VAL A 211 5.91 9.85 16.64
C VAL A 211 5.78 10.95 17.71
N GLY A 212 4.61 11.01 18.33
CA GLY A 212 4.33 11.92 19.43
C GLY A 212 4.24 13.38 19.03
N SER A 213 4.49 14.26 20.01
CA SER A 213 4.44 15.71 19.86
C SER A 213 5.37 16.37 20.87
N LEU A 214 6.02 17.47 20.46
CA LEU A 214 6.84 18.28 21.37
C LEU A 214 6.01 19.12 22.34
N LYS A 215 4.78 19.46 21.97
CA LYS A 215 3.90 20.40 22.71
C LYS A 215 2.60 19.77 23.21
N TYR A 216 2.10 18.76 22.51
CA TYR A 216 0.77 18.19 22.72
C TYR A 216 0.86 16.70 23.08
N PRO A 217 1.12 16.34 24.35
CA PRO A 217 1.55 14.99 24.76
C PRO A 217 0.52 13.87 24.46
N LYS A 218 -0.76 14.21 24.26
CA LYS A 218 -1.82 13.25 23.92
C LYS A 218 -1.86 12.87 22.44
N LEU A 219 -1.14 13.57 21.56
CA LEU A 219 -1.14 13.28 20.13
C LEU A 219 -0.16 12.15 19.81
N ARG A 220 -0.65 11.09 19.17
CA ARG A 220 0.16 9.93 18.74
C ARG A 220 1.15 10.27 17.63
N ALA A 221 0.80 11.22 16.77
CA ALA A 221 1.63 11.68 15.67
C ALA A 221 1.41 13.17 15.41
N THR A 222 2.46 13.85 14.97
CA THR A 222 2.44 15.26 14.53
C THR A 222 3.34 15.45 13.32
N THR A 223 3.35 16.64 12.72
CA THR A 223 4.21 16.95 11.57
C THR A 223 5.68 16.59 11.84
N ASN A 224 6.34 16.05 10.83
CA ASN A 224 7.78 15.84 10.87
C ASN A 224 8.50 17.16 10.54
N HIS A 225 8.53 18.06 11.53
CA HIS A 225 9.13 19.39 11.43
C HIS A 225 10.56 19.42 10.86
N LEU A 226 11.36 18.36 11.06
CA LEU A 226 12.70 18.26 10.49
C LEU A 226 12.71 18.22 8.96
N TYR A 227 11.59 17.81 8.35
CA TYR A 227 11.41 17.73 6.89
C TYR A 227 10.37 18.73 6.37
N CYS A 228 10.09 19.81 7.11
CA CYS A 228 9.19 20.87 6.65
C CYS A 228 9.99 22.01 6.00
N PRO A 229 9.89 22.23 4.67
CA PRO A 229 10.64 23.30 4.01
C PRO A 229 10.33 24.69 4.54
N THR A 230 9.11 24.94 5.02
CA THR A 230 8.70 26.21 5.62
C THR A 230 9.34 26.49 6.98
N LEU A 231 10.00 25.50 7.57
CA LEU A 231 10.64 25.60 8.89
C LEU A 231 12.17 25.51 8.81
N LYS A 232 12.76 25.44 7.59
CA LYS A 232 14.19 25.18 7.42
C LYS A 232 15.11 26.25 8.03
N GLU A 233 14.63 27.49 8.19
CA GLU A 233 15.35 28.60 8.84
C GLU A 233 15.08 28.72 10.35
N VAL A 234 14.12 27.94 10.88
CA VAL A 234 13.66 28.03 12.28
C VAL A 234 14.06 26.81 13.10
N VAL A 235 14.08 25.63 12.48
CA VAL A 235 14.43 24.37 13.13
C VAL A 235 15.93 24.14 12.94
N GLU A 236 16.71 24.25 14.02
CA GLU A 236 18.18 24.12 14.01
C GLU A 236 18.64 22.79 13.39
N ASP A 237 18.00 21.68 13.74
CA ASP A 237 18.34 20.33 13.24
C ASP A 237 17.63 19.94 11.94
N THR A 238 17.20 20.92 11.14
CA THR A 238 16.51 20.68 9.87
C THR A 238 17.26 19.68 8.99
N LYS A 239 16.50 18.78 8.35
CA LYS A 239 17.00 17.84 7.34
C LYS A 239 16.76 18.33 5.92
N ILE A 240 16.34 19.59 5.76
CA ILE A 240 16.07 20.23 4.48
C ILE A 240 17.30 21.00 4.00
N PRO A 241 17.97 20.57 2.90
CA PRO A 241 19.00 21.36 2.24
C PRO A 241 18.47 22.72 1.76
N GLN A 242 19.34 23.70 1.63
CA GLN A 242 18.95 25.08 1.28
C GLN A 242 18.19 25.17 -0.05
N GLU A 243 18.60 24.40 -1.06
CA GLU A 243 17.98 24.36 -2.38
C GLU A 243 16.64 23.59 -2.43
N VAL A 244 16.24 22.89 -1.36
CA VAL A 244 15.00 22.09 -1.31
C VAL A 244 13.85 22.95 -0.79
N ASN A 245 12.73 22.93 -1.53
CA ASN A 245 11.50 23.66 -1.16
C ASN A 245 10.25 22.76 -1.16
N SER A 246 10.38 21.47 -1.50
CA SER A 246 9.27 20.52 -1.42
C SER A 246 9.75 19.12 -1.06
N VAL A 247 8.98 18.43 -0.22
CA VAL A 247 9.24 17.04 0.17
C VAL A 247 7.96 16.23 0.02
N PHE A 248 8.08 15.07 -0.62
CA PHE A 248 7.05 14.05 -0.66
C PHE A 248 7.57 12.74 -0.13
N GLU A 249 6.70 11.95 0.48
CA GLU A 249 7.01 10.62 0.97
C GLU A 249 6.19 9.58 0.19
N ILE A 250 6.81 8.45 -0.15
CA ILE A 250 6.13 7.28 -0.70
C ILE A 250 6.17 6.18 0.34
N VAL A 251 5.04 5.88 0.97
CA VAL A 251 4.90 4.74 1.90
C VAL A 251 4.45 3.51 1.14
N ILE A 252 5.08 2.37 1.44
CA ILE A 252 4.95 1.10 0.76
C ILE A 252 4.71 0.01 1.81
N ASN A 253 3.59 -0.69 1.66
CA ASN A 253 3.33 -1.93 2.38
C ASN A 253 3.46 -3.10 1.42
N GLY A 254 3.87 -4.26 1.92
CA GLY A 254 4.05 -5.44 1.12
C GLY A 254 3.90 -6.73 1.89
N LEU A 255 3.50 -7.78 1.18
CA LEU A 255 3.26 -9.10 1.78
C LEU A 255 4.54 -9.73 2.35
N ARG A 256 5.72 -9.27 1.91
CA ARG A 256 7.04 -9.67 2.39
C ARG A 256 8.04 -8.51 2.32
N LYS A 257 9.08 -8.57 3.15
CA LYS A 257 10.16 -7.57 3.21
C LYS A 257 10.82 -7.35 1.85
N GLU A 258 11.13 -8.44 1.15
CA GLU A 258 11.83 -8.39 -0.15
C GLU A 258 11.02 -7.63 -1.22
N TYR A 259 9.69 -7.73 -1.18
CA TYR A 259 8.81 -7.01 -2.11
C TYR A 259 8.79 -5.51 -1.82
N VAL A 260 8.76 -5.12 -0.54
CA VAL A 260 8.86 -3.72 -0.12
C VAL A 260 10.21 -3.14 -0.52
N LEU A 261 11.29 -3.86 -0.26
CA LEU A 261 12.65 -3.42 -0.58
C LEU A 261 12.84 -3.21 -2.09
N LYS A 262 12.33 -4.15 -2.92
CA LYS A 262 12.32 -4.00 -4.38
C LYS A 262 11.51 -2.77 -4.82
N ALA A 263 10.34 -2.56 -4.23
CA ALA A 263 9.47 -1.43 -4.55
C ALA A 263 10.10 -0.08 -4.18
N MET A 264 10.82 -0.02 -3.06
CA MET A 264 11.64 1.14 -2.69
C MET A 264 12.70 1.41 -3.76
N GLY A 265 13.48 0.40 -4.17
CA GLY A 265 14.50 0.57 -5.21
C GLY A 265 13.93 1.08 -6.54
N VAL A 266 12.77 0.54 -6.94
CA VAL A 266 12.03 1.00 -8.13
C VAL A 266 11.59 2.47 -7.98
N ALA A 267 11.09 2.86 -6.81
CA ALA A 267 10.69 4.23 -6.52
C ALA A 267 11.88 5.20 -6.56
N ILE A 268 13.02 4.81 -5.98
CA ILE A 268 14.26 5.63 -5.97
C ILE A 268 14.71 5.89 -7.41
N LYS A 269 14.87 4.82 -8.22
CA LYS A 269 15.30 4.95 -9.62
C LYS A 269 14.34 5.83 -10.44
N ALA A 270 13.03 5.70 -10.21
CA ALA A 270 12.02 6.50 -10.90
C ALA A 270 12.06 7.98 -10.49
N ALA A 271 12.09 8.27 -9.18
CA ALA A 271 12.19 9.63 -8.67
C ALA A 271 13.47 10.32 -9.15
N SER A 272 14.63 9.65 -9.05
CA SER A 272 15.92 10.22 -9.43
C SER A 272 16.06 10.54 -10.92
N SER A 273 15.15 10.03 -11.78
CA SER A 273 15.11 10.37 -13.20
C SER A 273 14.43 11.72 -13.51
N VAL A 274 13.83 12.37 -12.49
CA VAL A 274 13.12 13.64 -12.67
C VAL A 274 14.05 14.81 -12.36
N PRO A 275 14.27 15.75 -13.31
CA PRO A 275 15.01 16.98 -13.05
C PRO A 275 14.39 17.76 -11.89
N GLY A 276 15.24 18.34 -11.04
CA GLY A 276 14.81 19.08 -9.85
C GLY A 276 14.71 18.25 -8.58
N VAL A 277 14.83 16.93 -8.64
CA VAL A 277 15.07 16.10 -7.45
C VAL A 277 16.52 16.30 -6.98
N VAL A 278 16.70 16.61 -5.70
CA VAL A 278 18.01 16.92 -5.10
C VAL A 278 18.53 15.73 -4.33
N LYS A 279 17.68 15.16 -3.49
CA LYS A 279 18.05 14.11 -2.54
C LYS A 279 16.92 13.10 -2.36
N ILE A 280 17.30 11.83 -2.20
CA ILE A 280 16.42 10.80 -1.67
C ILE A 280 16.89 10.43 -0.27
N ASP A 281 15.94 10.39 0.66
CA ASP A 281 16.14 10.04 2.06
C ASP A 281 15.10 8.96 2.47
N ALA A 282 15.08 8.56 3.74
CA ALA A 282 14.06 7.67 4.29
C ALA A 282 13.72 8.02 5.74
N GLY A 283 12.45 7.87 6.10
CA GLY A 283 11.96 8.00 7.46
C GLY A 283 12.31 6.77 8.31
N ASN A 284 12.97 7.02 9.43
CA ASN A 284 13.18 6.05 10.51
C ASN A 284 13.05 6.73 11.89
N TYR A 285 13.09 5.91 12.94
CA TYR A 285 12.91 6.29 14.33
C TYR A 285 14.16 5.91 15.16
N GLY A 286 15.33 5.94 14.50
CA GLY A 286 16.60 5.58 15.11
C GLY A 286 16.81 4.08 15.32
N GLY A 287 16.03 3.22 14.66
CA GLY A 287 16.12 1.76 14.77
C GLY A 287 15.58 1.21 16.09
N LYS A 288 14.69 1.96 16.75
CA LYS A 288 14.20 1.66 18.10
C LYS A 288 12.77 1.13 18.14
N LEU A 289 12.00 1.25 17.05
CA LEU A 289 10.57 0.94 17.03
C LEU A 289 10.24 -0.24 16.11
N GLY A 290 10.69 -0.19 14.87
CA GLY A 290 10.40 -1.17 13.83
C GLY A 290 11.53 -2.17 13.67
N PRO A 291 11.27 -3.49 13.63
CA PRO A 291 12.31 -4.50 13.49
C PRO A 291 12.88 -4.61 12.06
N TYR A 292 12.25 -3.96 11.07
CA TYR A 292 12.70 -4.02 9.68
C TYR A 292 13.44 -2.73 9.32
N HIS A 293 14.76 -2.84 9.17
CA HIS A 293 15.60 -1.78 8.61
C HIS A 293 15.79 -2.05 7.11
N LEU A 294 15.22 -1.19 6.26
CA LEU A 294 15.26 -1.30 4.81
C LEU A 294 16.22 -0.25 4.26
N TYR A 295 17.50 -0.61 4.14
CA TYR A 295 18.55 0.31 3.70
C TYR A 295 18.35 0.73 2.23
N LEU A 296 18.54 2.02 1.95
CA LEU A 296 18.38 2.57 0.59
C LEU A 296 19.39 1.98 -0.40
N ARG A 297 20.63 1.73 0.05
CA ARG A 297 21.66 1.03 -0.71
C ARG A 297 21.22 -0.36 -1.16
N ASP A 298 20.59 -1.13 -0.27
CA ASP A 298 20.13 -2.50 -0.56
C ASP A 298 18.93 -2.47 -1.50
N ALA A 299 18.04 -1.48 -1.32
CA ALA A 299 16.91 -1.26 -2.22
C ALA A 299 17.39 -1.00 -3.66
N LEU A 300 18.41 -0.16 -3.84
CA LEU A 300 19.01 0.12 -5.13
C LEU A 300 19.69 -1.13 -5.73
N GLU A 301 20.42 -1.89 -4.92
CA GLU A 301 21.07 -3.13 -5.37
C GLU A 301 20.04 -4.16 -5.89
N VAL A 302 18.94 -4.34 -5.16
CA VAL A 302 17.83 -5.23 -5.57
C VAL A 302 17.17 -4.76 -6.88
N ALA A 303 17.13 -3.45 -7.13
CA ALA A 303 16.51 -2.87 -8.32
C ALA A 303 17.50 -2.58 -9.46
N LYS A 304 18.78 -2.95 -9.33
CA LYS A 304 19.83 -2.55 -10.29
C LYS A 304 19.51 -2.95 -11.73
N ASN A 305 19.02 -4.18 -11.92
CA ASN A 305 18.71 -4.77 -13.23
C ASN A 305 17.30 -4.44 -13.75
N ILE A 306 16.55 -3.56 -13.07
CA ILE A 306 15.21 -3.16 -13.50
C ILE A 306 15.32 -1.87 -14.28
N ASP A 307 15.24 -1.93 -15.61
CA ASP A 307 15.22 -0.74 -16.45
C ASP A 307 13.85 -0.05 -16.38
N ILE A 308 13.84 1.11 -15.74
CA ILE A 308 12.61 1.88 -15.54
C ILE A 308 12.38 2.77 -16.76
N HIS A 309 11.65 2.23 -17.73
CA HIS A 309 11.09 3.01 -18.83
C HIS A 309 9.69 3.49 -18.44
N LEU A 310 9.57 4.78 -18.13
CA LEU A 310 8.33 5.47 -17.75
C LEU A 310 8.22 6.81 -18.45
#